data_AF-A0A067NXA0-F1
#
_entry.id   AF-A0A067NXA0-F1
#
_cell.length_a   1.000
_cell.length_b   1.000
_cell.length_c   1.000
_cell.angle_alpha   90.00
_cell.angle_beta   90.00
_cell.angle_gamma   90.00
#
_symmetry.space_group_name_H-M   'P 1'
#
loop_
_entity.id
_entity.type
_entity.pdbx_description
1 polymer ?
#
loop_
_entity_poly.entity_id
_entity_poly.type
_entity_poly.pdbx_seq_one_letter_code
_entity_poly.pdbx_strand_id
1 'polypeptide(L)'
;MPKVKALRPHKTSLRTQLAISAGLSHDYNPRNLEEGYYLAYHTVLTELFDAQLRDQIFTRSRTTISVSSAELERLRLAHLYASHVPAPEQEEPAQPDGKQLTRTEQLMKNREKTLKASEQKAKQELTILLAKGQEAYDKLVKVRHDAEDPKDALENTSFTSQGTVADGGSLNIVPDFTGYHLVALKELKPTNKDRLYAWKVRNKLRIIHECSPFFLENKTSPTRHKPNYIVQRNIWDQDLEDLLTEAAEDLMFYCCVYLAKDLSAKSVVVMVASGFHWRWVQFSRDEIPEMEFDVSVEELRKRNPAWKVKAVFDAAVRKLANAKIFVLGTEASDRELTAMRDATISIVNNHKKGSGRPGY
;
A
#
# COMPACT_ATOMS: atom_id res chain seq x y z
N MET A 1 -14.07 -23.08 20.82
CA MET A 1 -12.94 -22.13 20.77
C MET A 1 -12.58 -21.73 22.19
N PRO A 2 -11.30 -21.82 22.60
CA PRO A 2 -10.88 -21.22 23.85
C PRO A 2 -11.24 -19.73 23.81
N LYS A 3 -11.87 -19.21 24.88
CA LYS A 3 -12.16 -17.77 24.99
C LYS A 3 -10.84 -17.04 24.78
N VAL A 4 -10.75 -16.23 23.72
CA VAL A 4 -9.59 -15.37 23.49
C VAL A 4 -9.49 -14.49 24.73
N LYS A 5 -8.43 -14.70 25.53
CA LYS A 5 -8.19 -13.87 26.70
C LYS A 5 -8.09 -12.43 26.20
N ALA A 6 -8.86 -11.52 26.78
CA ALA A 6 -8.83 -10.12 26.41
C ALA A 6 -7.37 -9.65 26.39
N LEU A 7 -6.93 -9.12 25.24
CA LEU A 7 -5.57 -8.63 25.09
C LEU A 7 -5.39 -7.39 25.97
N ARG A 8 -4.20 -7.26 26.55
CA ARG A 8 -3.89 -6.08 27.36
C ARG A 8 -3.84 -4.85 26.45
N PRO A 9 -4.31 -3.67 26.90
CA PRO A 9 -4.05 -2.42 26.21
C PRO A 9 -2.56 -2.27 25.90
N HIS A 10 -2.24 -1.75 24.71
CA HIS A 10 -0.86 -1.44 24.37
C HIS A 10 -0.35 -0.34 25.29
N LYS A 11 0.93 -0.43 25.63
CA LYS A 11 1.66 0.62 26.34
C LYS A 11 3.04 0.69 25.72
N THR A 12 3.44 1.88 25.27
CA THR A 12 4.74 2.09 24.67
C THR A 12 5.84 1.61 25.62
N SER A 13 6.69 0.70 25.15
CA SER A 13 7.79 0.16 25.93
C SER A 13 8.97 1.12 26.03
N LEU A 14 9.87 0.87 26.99
CA LEU A 14 11.16 1.59 27.06
C LEU A 14 11.97 1.42 25.76
N ARG A 15 11.91 0.24 25.12
CA ARG A 15 12.62 0.01 23.85
C ARG A 15 12.09 0.93 22.76
N THR A 16 10.77 1.06 22.63
CA THR A 16 10.16 1.99 21.68
C THR A 16 10.54 3.44 22.00
N GLN A 17 10.52 3.84 23.27
CA GLN A 17 10.94 5.20 23.67
C GLN A 17 12.39 5.50 23.29
N LEU A 18 13.31 4.53 23.49
CA LEU A 18 14.71 4.67 23.07
C LEU A 18 14.86 4.77 21.55
N ALA A 19 14.10 3.97 20.79
CA ALA A 19 14.08 4.05 19.33
C ALA A 19 13.56 5.42 18.84
N ILE A 20 12.52 5.95 19.48
CA ILE A 20 12.01 7.30 19.20
C ILE A 20 13.10 8.35 19.46
N SER A 21 13.74 8.27 20.63
CA SER A 21 14.81 9.19 21.00
C SER A 21 15.99 9.14 20.01
N ALA A 22 16.35 7.94 19.52
CA ALA A 22 17.41 7.79 18.53
C ALA A 22 17.03 8.43 17.18
N GLY A 23 15.81 8.23 16.69
CA GLY A 23 15.36 8.83 15.43
C GLY A 23 15.21 10.37 15.48
N LEU A 24 14.94 10.95 16.66
CA LEU A 24 14.93 12.40 16.87
C LEU A 24 16.33 13.02 17.03
N SER A 25 17.32 12.23 17.44
CA SER A 25 18.65 12.74 17.77
C SER A 25 19.34 13.36 16.55
N HIS A 26 19.98 14.50 16.76
CA HIS A 26 20.86 15.10 15.75
C HIS A 26 22.17 14.31 15.57
N ASP A 27 22.60 13.56 16.59
CA ASP A 27 23.83 12.77 16.52
C ASP A 27 23.60 11.44 15.80
N TYR A 28 22.46 10.79 16.06
CA TYR A 28 22.14 9.47 15.49
C TYR A 28 21.34 9.52 14.19
N ASN A 29 20.59 10.60 13.95
CA ASN A 29 19.90 10.84 12.69
C ASN A 29 20.12 12.28 12.21
N PRO A 30 21.36 12.73 11.92
CA PRO A 30 21.64 14.13 11.59
C PRO A 30 20.89 14.64 10.35
N ARG A 31 20.65 13.74 9.39
CA ARG A 31 20.05 14.05 8.09
C ARG A 31 18.54 13.86 8.03
N ASN A 32 17.90 13.51 9.16
CA ASN A 32 16.45 13.31 9.20
C ASN A 32 15.97 12.22 8.23
N LEU A 33 16.79 11.20 8.04
CA LEU A 33 16.51 10.11 7.10
C LEU A 33 15.36 9.26 7.63
N GLU A 34 14.58 8.73 6.69
CA GLU A 34 13.42 7.90 6.95
C GLU A 34 13.76 6.64 7.75
N GLU A 35 14.90 6.01 7.42
CA GLU A 35 15.42 4.82 8.09
C GLU A 35 15.58 5.00 9.61
N GLY A 36 15.88 6.22 10.06
CA GLY A 36 15.99 6.55 11.49
C GLY A 36 14.69 6.36 12.27
N TYR A 37 13.54 6.34 11.59
CA TYR A 37 12.22 6.18 12.19
C TYR A 37 11.71 4.73 12.11
N TYR A 38 12.23 3.92 11.18
CA TYR A 38 11.81 2.52 11.01
C TYR A 38 11.98 1.69 12.27
N LEU A 39 13.04 1.93 13.05
CA LEU A 39 13.29 1.18 14.28
C LEU A 39 12.14 1.33 15.30
N ALA A 40 11.53 2.52 15.37
CA ALA A 40 10.42 2.77 16.28
C ALA A 40 9.16 2.03 15.84
N TYR A 41 8.78 2.12 14.56
CA TYR A 41 7.63 1.40 14.03
C TYR A 41 7.83 -0.11 14.04
N HIS A 42 9.01 -0.61 13.68
CA HIS A 42 9.32 -2.03 13.78
C HIS A 42 9.09 -2.53 15.21
N THR A 43 9.62 -1.83 16.22
CA THR A 43 9.46 -2.22 17.62
C THR A 43 8.00 -2.23 18.05
N VAL A 44 7.23 -1.18 17.72
CA VAL A 44 5.81 -1.08 18.07
C VAL A 44 4.99 -2.17 17.40
N LEU A 45 5.19 -2.40 16.10
CA LEU A 45 4.43 -3.39 15.35
C LEU A 45 4.73 -4.81 15.86
N THR A 46 6.00 -5.15 16.15
CA THR A 46 6.36 -6.42 16.79
C THR A 46 5.71 -6.58 18.17
N GLU A 47 5.62 -5.51 18.96
CA GLU A 47 4.95 -5.52 20.27
C GLU A 47 3.44 -5.71 20.16
N LEU A 48 2.82 -5.13 19.14
CA LEU A 48 1.37 -5.22 18.89
C LEU A 48 0.96 -6.59 18.37
N PHE A 49 1.68 -7.09 17.37
CA PHE A 49 1.28 -8.29 16.63
C PHE A 49 2.03 -9.54 17.11
N ASP A 50 3.35 -9.55 17.07
CA ASP A 50 4.12 -10.79 17.31
C ASP A 50 4.07 -11.23 18.78
N ALA A 51 4.17 -10.29 19.72
CA ALA A 51 4.21 -10.63 21.16
C ALA A 51 2.87 -11.15 21.70
N GLN A 52 1.76 -10.66 21.13
CA GLN A 52 0.41 -10.90 21.63
C GLN A 52 -0.39 -11.90 20.79
N LEU A 53 -0.06 -12.01 19.50
CA LEU A 53 -0.76 -12.84 18.52
C LEU A 53 0.15 -13.92 17.94
N ARG A 54 1.07 -14.46 18.76
CA ARG A 54 2.22 -15.33 18.41
C ARG A 54 2.03 -16.36 17.28
N ASP A 55 0.80 -16.77 16.98
CA ASP A 55 0.47 -17.77 15.97
C ASP A 55 -0.45 -17.26 14.85
N GLN A 56 -0.72 -15.96 14.77
CA GLN A 56 -1.72 -15.39 13.87
C GLN A 56 -1.17 -14.29 12.99
N ILE A 57 -0.49 -13.28 13.55
CA ILE A 57 -0.04 -12.14 12.75
C ILE A 57 1.46 -11.93 12.94
N PHE A 58 2.19 -11.84 11.82
CA PHE A 58 3.61 -11.59 11.76
C PHE A 58 3.87 -10.23 11.11
N THR A 59 4.77 -9.46 11.68
CA THR A 59 5.21 -8.21 11.06
C THR A 59 6.43 -8.41 10.19
N ARG A 60 6.45 -7.78 9.03
CA ARG A 60 7.60 -7.82 8.14
C ARG A 60 7.84 -6.45 7.52
N SER A 61 9.06 -5.96 7.67
CA SER A 61 9.53 -4.78 6.96
C SER A 61 9.75 -5.12 5.49
N ARG A 62 9.40 -4.18 4.62
CA ARG A 62 9.67 -4.21 3.20
C ARG A 62 9.22 -5.49 2.52
N THR A 63 7.92 -5.76 2.54
CA THR A 63 7.41 -6.96 1.86
C THR A 63 6.88 -6.66 0.47
N THR A 64 7.45 -7.36 -0.51
CA THR A 64 7.04 -7.23 -1.90
C THR A 64 5.61 -7.71 -2.08
N ILE A 65 4.73 -6.80 -2.51
CA ILE A 65 3.51 -7.21 -3.20
C ILE A 65 3.95 -7.47 -4.65
N SER A 66 4.20 -8.73 -5.00
CA SER A 66 4.79 -9.08 -6.30
C SER A 66 3.82 -8.81 -7.43
N VAL A 67 3.93 -7.65 -8.07
CA VAL A 67 3.21 -7.25 -9.28
C VAL A 67 4.17 -7.37 -10.46
N SER A 68 3.74 -7.98 -11.55
CA SER A 68 4.55 -8.00 -12.78
C SER A 68 4.74 -6.57 -13.29
N SER A 69 5.83 -6.32 -14.02
CA SER A 69 6.08 -5.01 -14.64
C SER A 69 4.88 -4.53 -15.47
N ALA A 70 4.25 -5.46 -16.20
CA ALA A 70 3.09 -5.20 -17.04
C ALA A 70 1.89 -4.71 -16.22
N GLU A 71 1.57 -5.42 -15.14
CA GLU A 71 0.48 -5.05 -14.24
C GLU A 71 0.75 -3.70 -13.59
N LEU A 72 1.96 -3.45 -13.08
CA LEU A 72 2.28 -2.17 -12.46
C LEU A 72 2.15 -1.02 -13.45
N GLU A 73 2.68 -1.17 -14.65
CA GLU A 73 2.55 -0.11 -15.65
C GLU A 73 1.07 0.13 -15.97
N ARG A 74 0.24 -0.91 -16.11
CA ARG A 74 -1.22 -0.72 -16.25
C ARG A 74 -1.84 0.06 -15.09
N LEU A 75 -1.38 -0.17 -13.86
CA LEU A 75 -1.87 0.56 -12.69
C LEU A 75 -1.45 2.03 -12.69
N ARG A 76 -0.18 2.30 -13.00
CA ARG A 76 0.33 3.67 -13.16
C ARG A 76 -0.40 4.39 -14.28
N LEU A 77 -0.63 3.70 -15.39
CA LEU A 77 -1.40 4.21 -16.53
C LEU A 77 -2.82 4.55 -16.09
N ALA A 78 -3.53 3.65 -15.42
CA ALA A 78 -4.89 3.89 -14.94
C ALA A 78 -4.95 5.09 -13.98
N HIS A 79 -3.97 5.21 -13.08
CA HIS A 79 -3.85 6.35 -12.16
C HIS A 79 -3.54 7.66 -12.90
N LEU A 80 -2.56 7.66 -13.81
CA LEU A 80 -2.22 8.83 -14.62
C LEU A 80 -3.39 9.28 -15.50
N TYR A 81 -4.10 8.32 -16.13
CA TYR A 81 -5.31 8.61 -16.90
C TYR A 81 -6.38 9.23 -16.01
N ALA A 82 -6.66 8.65 -14.84
CA ALA A 82 -7.57 9.23 -13.86
C ALA A 82 -7.19 10.69 -13.54
N SER A 83 -5.92 10.96 -13.24
CA SER A 83 -5.44 12.29 -12.85
C SER A 83 -5.45 13.34 -13.97
N HIS A 84 -5.45 12.93 -15.24
CA HIS A 84 -5.37 13.84 -16.41
C HIS A 84 -6.63 13.87 -17.28
N VAL A 85 -7.70 13.13 -16.95
CA VAL A 85 -8.99 13.31 -17.63
C VAL A 85 -9.62 14.57 -17.04
N PRO A 86 -9.71 15.68 -17.81
CA PRO A 86 -10.41 16.86 -17.33
C PRO A 86 -11.83 16.45 -16.96
N ALA A 87 -12.30 16.91 -15.79
CA ALA A 87 -13.72 16.84 -15.49
C ALA A 87 -14.46 17.43 -16.70
N PRO A 88 -15.59 16.83 -17.13
CA PRO A 88 -16.34 17.31 -18.29
C PRO A 88 -16.48 18.82 -18.17
N GLU A 89 -15.95 19.55 -19.17
CA GLU A 89 -15.96 21.01 -19.20
C GLU A 89 -17.38 21.45 -18.90
N GLN A 90 -17.58 22.07 -17.74
CA GLN A 90 -18.77 22.87 -17.53
C GLN A 90 -18.63 24.01 -18.53
N GLU A 91 -19.52 24.06 -19.52
CA GLU A 91 -19.52 25.09 -20.56
C GLU A 91 -19.39 26.47 -19.90
N GLU A 92 -18.19 27.05 -19.99
CA GLU A 92 -17.99 28.40 -19.50
C GLU A 92 -18.74 29.36 -20.43
N PRO A 93 -19.51 30.32 -19.88
CA PRO A 93 -20.25 31.28 -20.68
C PRO A 93 -19.28 32.10 -21.54
N ALA A 94 -19.60 32.22 -22.82
CA ALA A 94 -18.80 32.93 -23.81
C ALA A 94 -18.39 34.32 -23.32
N GLN A 95 -17.07 34.57 -23.25
CA GLN A 95 -16.54 35.87 -22.89
C GLN A 95 -16.67 36.87 -24.06
N PRO A 96 -17.02 38.13 -23.78
CA PRO A 96 -17.14 39.17 -24.80
C PRO A 96 -15.77 39.63 -25.32
N ASP A 97 -15.65 39.73 -26.64
CA ASP A 97 -14.45 40.12 -27.37
C ASP A 97 -13.94 41.53 -27.02
N GLY A 98 -12.61 41.65 -26.85
CA GLY A 98 -11.93 42.92 -27.13
C GLY A 98 -11.12 43.62 -26.02
N LYS A 99 -10.79 42.99 -24.89
CA LYS A 99 -9.89 43.62 -23.89
C LYS A 99 -8.44 43.15 -24.00
N GLN A 100 -7.50 44.11 -23.93
CA GLN A 100 -6.08 43.82 -23.77
C GLN A 100 -5.85 43.03 -22.47
N LEU A 101 -5.16 41.90 -22.61
CA LEU A 101 -4.87 40.99 -21.51
C LEU A 101 -3.97 41.69 -20.48
N THR A 102 -4.50 41.88 -19.28
CA THR A 102 -3.77 42.23 -18.08
C THR A 102 -2.62 41.25 -17.83
N ARG A 103 -1.61 41.68 -17.05
CA ARG A 103 -0.48 40.84 -16.63
C ARG A 103 -0.94 39.50 -16.00
N THR A 104 -2.06 39.52 -15.30
CA THR A 104 -2.69 38.32 -14.71
C THR A 104 -3.17 37.36 -15.79
N GLU A 105 -3.78 37.86 -16.87
CA GLU A 105 -4.22 37.02 -17.99
C GLU A 105 -3.05 36.45 -18.80
N GLN A 106 -1.94 37.19 -18.92
CA GLN A 106 -0.70 36.64 -19.49
C GLN A 106 -0.10 35.52 -18.62
N LEU A 107 -0.12 35.67 -17.30
CA LEU A 107 0.28 34.62 -16.35
C LEU A 107 -0.63 33.38 -16.47
N MET A 108 -1.93 33.58 -16.61
CA MET A 108 -2.89 32.48 -16.83
C MET A 108 -2.63 31.76 -18.16
N LYS A 109 -2.40 32.49 -19.27
CA LYS A 109 -2.03 31.89 -20.57
C LYS A 109 -0.72 31.12 -20.52
N ASN A 110 0.29 31.63 -19.81
CA ASN A 110 1.55 30.92 -19.62
C ASN A 110 1.35 29.64 -18.80
N ARG A 111 0.57 29.71 -17.72
CA ARG A 111 0.23 28.54 -16.90
C ARG A 111 -0.54 27.50 -17.72
N GLU A 112 -1.50 27.92 -18.52
CA GLU A 112 -2.26 27.05 -19.42
C GLU A 112 -1.35 26.38 -20.47
N LYS A 113 -0.41 27.14 -21.06
CA LYS A 113 0.58 26.59 -21.99
C LYS A 113 1.48 25.55 -21.32
N THR A 114 1.95 25.82 -20.11
CA THR A 114 2.75 24.87 -19.31
C THR A 114 1.94 23.62 -18.97
N LEU A 115 0.65 23.78 -18.60
CA LEU A 115 -0.25 22.68 -18.31
C LEU A 115 -0.44 21.78 -19.55
N LYS A 116 -0.75 22.37 -20.71
CA LYS A 116 -0.91 21.65 -21.99
C LYS A 116 0.36 20.91 -22.40
N ALA A 117 1.53 21.51 -22.21
CA ALA A 117 2.82 20.86 -22.47
C ALA A 117 3.05 19.67 -21.52
N SER A 118 2.73 19.83 -20.24
CA SER A 118 2.79 18.76 -19.23
C SER A 118 1.85 17.61 -19.57
N GLU A 119 0.60 17.91 -19.96
CA GLU A 119 -0.38 16.91 -20.39
C GLU A 119 0.08 16.15 -21.64
N GLN A 120 0.65 16.86 -22.62
CA GLN A 120 1.13 16.22 -23.85
C GLN A 120 2.33 15.31 -23.57
N LYS A 121 3.25 15.73 -22.69
CA LYS A 121 4.35 14.89 -22.21
C LYS A 121 3.83 13.66 -21.48
N ALA A 122 2.87 13.83 -20.56
CA ALA A 122 2.24 12.73 -19.85
C ALA A 122 1.57 11.75 -20.84
N LYS A 123 0.83 12.24 -21.84
CA LYS A 123 0.22 11.40 -22.91
C LYS A 123 1.25 10.62 -23.72
N GLN A 124 2.41 11.21 -24.01
CA GLN A 124 3.50 10.51 -24.72
C GLN A 124 4.11 9.41 -23.84
N GLU A 125 4.44 9.72 -22.59
CA GLU A 125 4.96 8.74 -21.63
C GLU A 125 3.98 7.58 -21.44
N LEU A 126 2.70 7.90 -21.28
CA LEU A 126 1.58 6.97 -21.19
C LEU A 126 1.47 6.06 -22.43
N THR A 127 1.66 6.60 -23.63
CA THR A 127 1.65 5.80 -24.88
C THR A 127 2.81 4.80 -24.92
N ILE A 128 4.01 5.23 -24.50
CA ILE A 128 5.20 4.37 -24.42
C ILE A 128 5.00 3.26 -23.38
N LEU A 129 4.45 3.60 -22.21
CA LEU A 129 4.18 2.66 -21.13
C LEU A 129 3.09 1.64 -21.51
N LEU A 130 2.05 2.05 -22.25
CA LEU A 130 1.02 1.14 -22.78
C LEU A 130 1.61 0.10 -23.73
N ALA A 131 2.45 0.53 -24.66
CA ALA A 131 3.10 -0.38 -25.60
C ALA A 131 3.97 -1.42 -24.87
N LYS A 132 4.75 -0.99 -23.86
CA LYS A 132 5.58 -1.88 -23.04
C LYS A 132 4.74 -2.84 -22.19
N GLY A 133 3.67 -2.35 -21.57
CA GLY A 133 2.78 -3.15 -20.73
C GLY A 133 2.05 -4.23 -21.54
N GLN A 134 1.60 -3.90 -22.76
CA GLN A 134 0.96 -4.86 -23.66
C GLN A 134 1.96 -5.93 -24.14
N GLU A 135 3.17 -5.54 -24.54
CA GLU A 135 4.21 -6.50 -24.96
C GLU A 135 4.56 -7.50 -23.84
N ALA A 136 4.70 -7.01 -22.60
CA ALA A 136 4.97 -7.86 -21.45
C ALA A 136 3.79 -8.79 -21.12
N TYR A 137 2.55 -8.31 -21.28
CA TYR A 137 1.36 -9.14 -21.13
C TYR A 137 1.28 -10.24 -22.19
N ASP A 138 1.50 -9.92 -23.46
CA ASP A 138 1.49 -10.89 -24.54
C ASP A 138 2.55 -11.99 -24.33
N LYS A 139 3.72 -11.62 -23.78
CA LYS A 139 4.75 -12.58 -23.35
C LYS A 139 4.27 -13.49 -22.21
N LEU A 140 3.62 -12.94 -21.18
CA LEU A 140 3.09 -13.72 -20.05
C LEU A 140 1.98 -14.68 -20.49
N VAL A 141 1.06 -14.22 -21.33
CA VAL A 141 -0.02 -15.06 -21.89
C VAL A 141 0.56 -16.20 -22.71
N LYS A 142 1.59 -15.93 -23.52
CA LYS A 142 2.29 -16.96 -24.30
C LYS A 142 2.97 -18.01 -23.40
N VAL A 143 3.70 -17.58 -22.36
CA VAL A 143 4.32 -18.49 -21.38
C VAL A 143 3.27 -19.32 -20.62
N ARG A 144 2.09 -18.77 -20.37
CA ARG A 144 0.98 -19.48 -19.71
C ARG A 144 0.32 -20.53 -20.60
N HIS A 145 0.35 -20.33 -21.92
CA HIS A 145 -0.21 -21.26 -22.90
C HIS A 145 0.76 -22.38 -23.31
N ASP A 146 2.07 -22.17 -23.19
CA ASP A 146 3.11 -23.15 -23.60
C ASP A 146 3.47 -24.18 -22.49
N ALA A 147 2.77 -24.18 -21.35
CA ALA A 147 2.95 -25.18 -20.29
C ALA A 147 2.14 -26.46 -20.56
N GLU A 148 2.67 -27.36 -21.41
CA GLU A 148 1.98 -28.55 -21.92
C GLU A 148 1.88 -29.75 -20.95
N ASP A 149 2.34 -29.67 -19.69
CA ASP A 149 1.95 -30.65 -18.66
C ASP A 149 1.57 -29.99 -17.31
N PRO A 150 0.27 -29.89 -17.01
CA PRO A 150 -0.25 -29.42 -15.73
C PRO A 150 0.19 -30.28 -14.52
N LYS A 151 0.76 -31.47 -14.70
CA LYS A 151 1.08 -32.37 -13.58
C LYS A 151 2.44 -32.10 -12.93
N ASP A 152 3.37 -31.44 -13.61
CA ASP A 152 4.72 -31.19 -13.07
C ASP A 152 4.90 -29.83 -12.36
N ALA A 153 3.96 -28.90 -12.53
CA ALA A 153 3.99 -27.59 -11.88
C ALA A 153 3.13 -27.49 -10.60
N LEU A 154 2.30 -28.48 -10.29
CA LEU A 154 1.10 -28.26 -9.46
C LEU A 154 1.05 -28.96 -8.11
N GLU A 155 1.96 -29.89 -7.76
CA GLU A 155 1.59 -30.77 -6.65
C GLU A 155 1.90 -30.32 -5.23
N ASN A 156 2.70 -29.27 -4.92
CA ASN A 156 2.82 -28.85 -3.50
C ASN A 156 3.53 -27.51 -3.21
N THR A 157 3.52 -26.56 -4.14
CA THR A 157 4.10 -25.23 -3.92
C THR A 157 3.00 -24.25 -4.32
N SER A 158 2.81 -23.15 -3.57
CA SER A 158 1.83 -22.16 -4.01
C SER A 158 2.20 -21.79 -5.45
N PHE A 159 1.22 -21.71 -6.35
CA PHE A 159 1.46 -21.42 -7.77
C PHE A 159 2.34 -20.16 -7.97
N THR A 160 2.34 -19.26 -6.98
CA THR A 160 3.18 -18.06 -6.88
C THR A 160 4.66 -18.27 -6.55
N SER A 161 5.09 -19.42 -6.02
CA SER A 161 6.45 -19.61 -5.48
C SER A 161 7.36 -20.51 -6.32
N GLN A 162 6.83 -21.24 -7.30
CA GLN A 162 7.60 -22.22 -8.07
C GLN A 162 8.10 -21.71 -9.43
N GLY A 163 7.63 -20.53 -9.85
CA GLY A 163 7.94 -19.96 -11.16
C GLY A 163 8.22 -18.47 -11.14
N THR A 164 8.61 -17.89 -9.99
CA THR A 164 9.18 -16.53 -10.00
C THR A 164 10.56 -16.58 -10.65
N VAL A 165 10.59 -16.66 -11.98
CA VAL A 165 11.68 -16.06 -12.73
C VAL A 165 11.71 -14.62 -12.26
N ALA A 166 12.83 -14.18 -11.70
CA ALA A 166 13.00 -12.80 -11.33
C ALA A 166 12.76 -11.97 -12.60
N ASP A 167 11.58 -11.36 -12.72
CA ASP A 167 11.35 -10.36 -13.74
C ASP A 167 12.26 -9.20 -13.37
N GLY A 168 13.37 -9.06 -14.07
CA GLY A 168 14.34 -7.98 -13.82
C GLY A 168 13.73 -6.59 -14.00
N GLY A 169 12.54 -6.49 -14.60
CA GLY A 169 11.74 -5.27 -14.64
C GLY A 169 10.73 -5.13 -13.50
N SER A 170 10.46 -6.19 -12.72
CA SER A 170 9.47 -6.14 -11.66
C SER A 170 9.90 -5.12 -10.62
N LEU A 171 9.11 -4.06 -10.53
CA LEU A 171 9.25 -3.08 -9.48
C LEU A 171 8.70 -3.72 -8.21
N ASN A 172 9.58 -3.88 -7.23
CA ASN A 172 9.16 -4.21 -5.88
C ASN A 172 8.37 -3.00 -5.37
N ILE A 173 7.06 -3.14 -5.36
CA ILE A 173 6.17 -2.21 -4.68
C ILE A 173 6.02 -2.73 -3.27
N VAL A 174 6.49 -1.92 -2.33
CA VAL A 174 6.81 -2.42 -1.02
C VAL A 174 6.31 -1.39 -0.01
N PRO A 175 5.15 -1.61 0.64
CA PRO A 175 4.87 -0.90 1.87
C PRO A 175 6.04 -1.12 2.83
N ASP A 176 6.41 -0.08 3.55
CA ASP A 176 7.49 -0.15 4.53
C ASP A 176 7.28 -1.27 5.54
N PHE A 177 6.04 -1.47 5.99
CA PHE A 177 5.67 -2.63 6.79
C PHE A 177 4.35 -3.25 6.36
N THR A 178 4.29 -4.58 6.46
CA THR A 178 3.07 -5.36 6.28
C THR A 178 2.87 -6.26 7.48
N GLY A 179 1.62 -6.36 7.96
CA GLY A 179 1.19 -7.39 8.88
C GLY A 179 0.62 -8.57 8.09
N TYR A 180 1.23 -9.74 8.20
CA TYR A 180 0.82 -10.99 7.56
C TYR A 180 0.07 -11.88 8.51
N HIS A 181 -1.07 -12.41 8.08
CA HIS A 181 -1.72 -13.53 8.73
C HIS A 181 -1.44 -14.81 7.95
N LEU A 182 -0.71 -15.74 8.58
CA LEU A 182 -0.35 -17.02 8.01
C LEU A 182 -1.07 -18.14 8.75
N VAL A 183 -1.74 -19.02 8.00
CA VAL A 183 -2.28 -20.26 8.54
C VAL A 183 -1.52 -21.42 7.92
N ALA A 184 -0.94 -22.24 8.78
CA ALA A 184 -0.17 -23.41 8.39
C ALA A 184 -0.84 -24.70 8.87
N LEU A 185 -0.73 -25.75 8.06
CA LEU A 185 -1.01 -27.13 8.48
C LEU A 185 0.31 -27.87 8.68
N LYS A 186 0.33 -28.77 9.66
CA LYS A 186 1.41 -29.75 9.77
C LYS A 186 1.28 -30.77 8.64
N GLU A 187 2.29 -30.83 7.79
CA GLU A 187 2.29 -31.70 6.63
C GLU A 187 2.76 -33.11 7.01
N LEU A 188 2.08 -34.14 6.49
CA LEU A 188 2.51 -35.53 6.66
C LEU A 188 3.85 -35.73 5.96
N LYS A 189 4.71 -36.56 6.55
CA LYS A 189 6.02 -36.84 5.97
C LYS A 189 5.83 -37.49 4.58
N PRO A 190 6.38 -36.90 3.50
CA PRO A 190 6.25 -37.49 2.17
C PRO A 190 7.06 -38.78 2.07
N THR A 191 6.55 -39.74 1.30
CA THR A 191 7.25 -40.99 0.95
C THR A 191 8.26 -40.78 -0.17
N ASN A 192 8.00 -39.84 -1.08
CA ASN A 192 8.93 -39.44 -2.14
C ASN A 192 10.15 -38.73 -1.53
N LYS A 193 11.36 -39.25 -1.82
CA LYS A 193 12.64 -38.71 -1.31
C LYS A 193 12.92 -37.29 -1.79
N ASP A 194 12.50 -36.93 -3.00
CA ASP A 194 12.72 -35.59 -3.57
C ASP A 194 11.89 -34.54 -2.83
N ARG A 195 10.68 -34.92 -2.39
CA ARG A 195 9.81 -34.05 -1.58
C ARG A 195 10.24 -33.99 -0.11
N LEU A 196 10.99 -34.98 0.38
CA LEU A 196 11.41 -35.05 1.78
C LEU A 196 12.33 -33.89 2.17
N TYR A 197 13.19 -33.43 1.25
CA TYR A 197 14.04 -32.27 1.50
C TYR A 197 13.22 -31.00 1.68
N ALA A 198 12.33 -30.69 0.74
CA ALA A 198 11.45 -29.52 0.82
C ALA A 198 10.57 -29.54 2.08
N TRP A 199 9.99 -30.69 2.43
CA TRP A 199 9.22 -30.87 3.67
C TRP A 199 10.04 -30.55 4.93
N LYS A 200 11.31 -30.98 4.99
CA LYS A 200 12.21 -30.66 6.11
C LYS A 200 12.51 -29.16 6.18
N VAL A 201 12.84 -28.54 5.04
CA VAL A 201 13.20 -27.11 4.96
C VAL A 201 12.01 -26.21 5.34
N ARG A 202 10.78 -26.62 5.01
CA ARG A 202 9.55 -25.93 5.43
C ARG A 202 9.16 -26.18 6.89
N ASN A 203 10.05 -26.74 7.70
CA ASN A 203 9.79 -27.12 9.09
C ASN A 203 8.54 -28.00 9.26
N LYS A 204 8.24 -28.85 8.27
CA LYS A 204 7.08 -29.77 8.29
C LYS A 204 5.73 -29.03 8.31
N LEU A 205 5.72 -27.77 7.88
CA LEU A 205 4.54 -26.92 7.81
C LEU A 205 4.24 -26.57 6.34
N ARG A 206 2.96 -26.48 6.01
CA ARG A 206 2.48 -25.98 4.72
C ARG A 206 1.56 -24.80 4.96
N ILE A 207 1.91 -23.63 4.44
CA ILE A 207 1.03 -22.46 4.45
C ILE A 207 -0.15 -22.76 3.54
N ILE A 208 -1.36 -22.68 4.08
CA ILE A 208 -2.62 -22.91 3.35
C ILE A 208 -3.44 -21.63 3.19
N HIS A 209 -3.05 -20.56 3.88
CA HIS A 209 -3.63 -19.24 3.76
C HIS A 209 -2.58 -18.19 4.18
N GLU A 210 -2.52 -17.14 3.39
CA GLU A 210 -1.73 -15.93 3.63
C GLU A 210 -2.64 -14.75 3.27
N CYS A 211 -2.79 -13.79 4.18
CA CYS A 211 -3.44 -12.52 3.89
C CYS A 211 -2.72 -11.37 4.60
N SER A 212 -2.91 -10.15 4.12
CA SER A 212 -2.20 -8.95 4.61
C SER A 212 -3.19 -7.94 5.18
N PRO A 213 -3.72 -8.15 6.39
CA PRO A 213 -4.75 -7.28 6.96
C PRO A 213 -4.25 -5.88 7.35
N PHE A 214 -2.94 -5.64 7.30
CA PHE A 214 -2.32 -4.39 7.75
C PHE A 214 -1.20 -3.93 6.82
N PHE A 215 -1.20 -2.65 6.46
CA PHE A 215 -0.08 -1.99 5.78
C PHE A 215 0.34 -0.70 6.49
N LEU A 216 1.63 -0.38 6.43
CA LEU A 216 2.21 0.87 6.88
C LEU A 216 3.09 1.47 5.78
N GLU A 217 2.93 2.77 5.55
CA GLU A 217 3.87 3.59 4.80
C GLU A 217 4.43 4.70 5.70
N ASN A 218 5.75 4.84 5.76
CA ASN A 218 6.42 5.83 6.59
C ASN A 218 7.28 6.76 5.73
N LYS A 219 7.18 8.06 5.98
CA LYS A 219 8.02 9.06 5.34
C LYS A 219 8.99 9.64 6.36
N THR A 220 9.93 10.44 5.86
CA THR A 220 10.79 11.26 6.71
C THR A 220 9.96 12.13 7.66
N SER A 221 10.55 12.60 8.76
CA SER A 221 9.93 13.62 9.62
C SER A 221 9.92 14.98 8.89
N PRO A 222 9.05 15.94 9.25
CA PRO A 222 9.17 17.29 8.72
C PRO A 222 10.53 17.92 9.04
N THR A 223 10.97 18.88 8.22
CA THR A 223 12.32 19.44 8.32
C THR A 223 12.59 20.12 9.65
N ARG A 224 13.79 19.87 10.21
CA ARG A 224 14.25 20.45 11.49
C ARG A 224 15.02 21.78 11.31
N HIS A 225 15.34 22.18 10.09
CA HIS A 225 16.26 23.30 9.81
C HIS A 225 15.57 24.54 9.26
N LYS A 226 14.97 25.39 10.11
CA LYS A 226 14.63 26.79 9.75
C LYS A 226 14.76 27.70 10.99
N PRO A 227 15.20 28.97 10.89
CA PRO A 227 15.54 29.82 12.05
C PRO A 227 14.38 30.59 12.76
N ASN A 228 13.10 30.53 12.32
CA ASN A 228 11.99 31.30 12.92
C ASN A 228 10.81 30.47 13.47
N TYR A 229 10.61 30.40 14.80
CA TYR A 229 9.68 29.46 15.48
C TYR A 229 8.19 29.54 15.13
N ILE A 230 7.60 30.71 14.94
CA ILE A 230 6.15 30.82 14.65
C ILE A 230 5.87 30.48 13.18
N VAL A 231 6.67 31.01 12.26
CA VAL A 231 6.62 30.64 10.84
C VAL A 231 6.98 29.16 10.67
N GLN A 232 7.87 28.63 11.52
CA GLN A 232 8.20 27.20 11.57
C GLN A 232 6.98 26.35 11.90
N ARG A 233 6.11 26.72 12.86
CA ARG A 233 5.01 25.82 13.25
C ARG A 233 4.02 25.59 12.10
N ASN A 234 3.57 26.65 11.44
CA ASN A 234 2.66 26.50 10.30
C ASN A 234 3.32 25.77 9.11
N ILE A 235 4.60 26.05 8.84
CA ILE A 235 5.34 25.34 7.79
C ILE A 235 5.55 23.87 8.18
N TRP A 236 5.84 23.58 9.44
CA TRP A 236 6.06 22.23 9.94
C TRP A 236 4.76 21.42 9.91
N ASP A 237 3.64 22.03 10.33
CA ASP A 237 2.31 21.41 10.27
C ASP A 237 1.92 21.13 8.80
N GLN A 238 2.21 22.06 7.88
CA GLN A 238 1.99 21.84 6.45
C GLN A 238 2.91 20.76 5.87
N ASP A 239 4.22 20.82 6.13
CA ASP A 239 5.20 19.82 5.68
C ASP A 239 4.81 18.43 6.21
N LEU A 240 4.31 18.34 7.46
CA LEU A 240 3.79 17.11 8.03
C LEU A 240 2.57 16.58 7.27
N GLU A 241 1.58 17.43 7.02
CA GLU A 241 0.37 17.03 6.30
C GLU A 241 0.69 16.61 4.86
N ASP A 242 1.62 17.30 4.19
CA ASP A 242 2.07 16.96 2.84
C ASP A 242 2.73 15.56 2.84
N LEU A 243 3.66 15.30 3.77
CA LEU A 243 4.32 14.00 3.90
C LEU A 243 3.33 12.86 4.25
N LEU A 244 2.39 13.11 5.16
CA LEU A 244 1.37 12.12 5.49
C LEU A 244 0.35 11.91 4.36
N THR A 245 0.17 12.89 3.48
CA THR A 245 -0.67 12.77 2.29
C THR A 245 0.04 11.96 1.21
N GLU A 246 1.32 12.23 0.97
CA GLU A 246 2.16 11.43 0.08
C GLU A 246 2.17 9.95 0.52
N ALA A 247 2.39 9.69 1.81
CA ALA A 247 2.30 8.34 2.37
C ALA A 247 0.92 7.68 2.13
N ALA A 248 -0.16 8.47 2.20
CA ALA A 248 -1.51 7.97 1.97
C ALA A 248 -1.75 7.60 0.50
N GLU A 249 -1.25 8.39 -0.45
CA GLU A 249 -1.34 8.10 -1.88
C GLU A 249 -0.63 6.79 -2.23
N ASP A 250 0.61 6.62 -1.75
CA ASP A 250 1.40 5.40 -1.94
C ASP A 250 0.69 4.18 -1.33
N LEU A 251 0.21 4.31 -0.09
CA LEU A 251 -0.42 3.20 0.62
C LEU A 251 -1.78 2.80 0.02
N MET A 252 -2.55 3.77 -0.49
CA MET A 252 -3.81 3.47 -1.19
C MET A 252 -3.55 2.69 -2.48
N PHE A 253 -2.48 3.03 -3.20
CA PHE A 253 -2.06 2.24 -4.35
C PHE A 253 -1.80 0.78 -3.96
N TYR A 254 -1.08 0.53 -2.86
CA TYR A 254 -0.82 -0.83 -2.37
C TYR A 254 -2.10 -1.58 -2.00
N CYS A 255 -3.06 -0.90 -1.39
CA CYS A 255 -4.34 -1.49 -1.00
C CYS A 255 -5.16 -1.93 -2.21
N CYS A 256 -5.20 -1.12 -3.27
CA CYS A 256 -5.90 -1.49 -4.50
C CYS A 256 -5.29 -2.76 -5.11
N VAL A 257 -3.95 -2.85 -5.16
CA VAL A 257 -3.26 -4.05 -5.64
C VAL A 257 -3.57 -5.27 -4.76
N TYR A 258 -3.49 -5.10 -3.45
CA TYR A 258 -3.74 -6.17 -2.49
C TYR A 258 -5.16 -6.71 -2.63
N LEU A 259 -6.19 -5.85 -2.63
CA LEU A 259 -7.58 -6.27 -2.71
C LEU A 259 -7.92 -6.87 -4.08
N ALA A 260 -7.29 -6.41 -5.15
CA ALA A 260 -7.48 -7.02 -6.46
C ALA A 260 -6.89 -8.45 -6.54
N LYS A 261 -5.85 -8.75 -5.75
CA LYS A 261 -5.26 -10.10 -5.66
C LYS A 261 -5.97 -11.01 -4.65
N ASP A 262 -6.28 -10.49 -3.48
CA ASP A 262 -6.99 -11.21 -2.43
C ASP A 262 -8.49 -10.95 -2.54
N LEU A 263 -9.15 -11.73 -3.39
CA LEU A 263 -10.61 -11.64 -3.59
C LEU A 263 -11.41 -11.98 -2.31
N SER A 264 -10.78 -12.63 -1.33
CA SER A 264 -11.41 -12.95 -0.06
C SER A 264 -11.34 -11.80 0.96
N ALA A 265 -10.43 -10.84 0.73
CA ALA A 265 -10.25 -9.70 1.59
C ALA A 265 -11.42 -8.72 1.51
N LYS A 266 -12.08 -8.52 2.67
CA LYS A 266 -13.21 -7.59 2.82
C LYS A 266 -12.83 -6.22 3.34
N SER A 267 -11.65 -6.12 3.94
CA SER A 267 -11.17 -4.89 4.55
C SER A 267 -9.67 -4.96 4.81
N VAL A 268 -9.05 -3.81 4.99
CA VAL A 268 -7.64 -3.66 5.33
C VAL A 268 -7.48 -2.51 6.33
N VAL A 269 -6.55 -2.64 7.28
CA VAL A 269 -6.12 -1.55 8.15
C VAL A 269 -4.87 -0.92 7.53
N VAL A 270 -4.84 0.40 7.49
CA VAL A 270 -3.70 1.15 6.96
C VAL A 270 -3.20 2.16 7.98
N MET A 271 -1.88 2.33 8.04
CA MET A 271 -1.21 3.34 8.85
C MET A 271 -0.29 4.18 7.96
N VAL A 272 -0.37 5.50 8.06
CA VAL A 272 0.61 6.40 7.44
C VAL A 272 1.36 7.15 8.52
N ALA A 273 2.65 7.35 8.28
CA ALA A 273 3.56 7.94 9.23
C ALA A 273 4.52 8.95 8.59
N SER A 274 4.92 9.95 9.37
CA SER A 274 5.99 10.89 9.07
C SER A 274 6.76 11.18 10.35
N GLY A 275 7.97 10.61 10.45
CA GLY A 275 8.69 10.56 11.71
C GLY A 275 7.88 9.80 12.78
N PHE A 276 7.52 10.45 13.88
CA PHE A 276 6.72 9.84 14.97
C PHE A 276 5.24 10.24 14.95
N HIS A 277 4.84 11.00 13.93
CA HIS A 277 3.47 11.41 13.72
C HIS A 277 2.81 10.39 12.80
N TRP A 278 1.63 9.92 13.19
CA TRP A 278 0.97 8.87 12.44
C TRP A 278 -0.55 8.97 12.56
N ARG A 279 -1.25 8.38 11.60
CA ARG A 279 -2.70 8.21 11.60
C ARG A 279 -3.05 6.88 10.95
N TRP A 280 -4.24 6.37 11.23
CA TRP A 280 -4.66 5.07 10.73
C TRP A 280 -6.15 5.08 10.39
N VAL A 281 -6.53 4.22 9.45
CA VAL A 281 -7.94 3.99 9.06
C VAL A 281 -8.13 2.51 8.71
N GLN A 282 -9.32 1.99 8.98
CA GLN A 282 -9.79 0.74 8.38
C GLN A 282 -10.63 1.08 7.13
N PHE A 283 -10.29 0.46 6.02
CA PHE A 283 -11.05 0.51 4.77
C PHE A 283 -11.80 -0.80 4.56
N SER A 284 -13.07 -0.74 4.18
CA SER A 284 -13.75 -1.87 3.55
C SER A 284 -13.40 -1.94 2.06
N ARG A 285 -13.60 -3.10 1.45
CA ARG A 285 -13.25 -3.35 0.05
C ARG A 285 -13.91 -2.35 -0.91
N ASP A 286 -15.17 -2.03 -0.65
CA ASP A 286 -15.98 -1.10 -1.46
C ASP A 286 -15.53 0.36 -1.34
N GLU A 287 -14.74 0.71 -0.32
CA GLU A 287 -14.12 2.03 -0.18
C GLU A 287 -12.83 2.19 -0.99
N ILE A 288 -12.31 1.08 -1.53
CA ILE A 288 -11.07 1.07 -2.32
C ILE A 288 -11.43 0.76 -3.78
N PRO A 289 -10.88 1.49 -4.76
CA PRO A 289 -11.16 1.20 -6.16
C PRO A 289 -10.78 -0.24 -6.51
N GLU A 290 -11.72 -0.99 -7.08
CA GLU A 290 -11.41 -2.30 -7.65
C GLU A 290 -10.55 -2.11 -8.90
N MET A 291 -9.39 -2.78 -8.91
CA MET A 291 -8.51 -2.84 -10.07
C MET A 291 -8.75 -4.16 -10.81
N GLU A 292 -9.09 -4.06 -12.10
CA GLU A 292 -9.19 -5.22 -12.99
C GLU A 292 -7.85 -5.40 -13.73
N PHE A 293 -7.09 -6.44 -13.40
CA PHE A 293 -5.78 -6.71 -14.04
C PHE A 293 -5.91 -7.33 -15.44
N ASP A 294 -7.00 -8.05 -15.69
CA ASP A 294 -7.22 -8.85 -16.90
C ASP A 294 -7.87 -8.07 -18.05
N VAL A 295 -8.10 -6.77 -17.88
CA VAL A 295 -8.80 -5.94 -18.86
C VAL A 295 -7.81 -5.04 -19.58
N SER A 296 -7.94 -4.95 -20.91
CA SER A 296 -7.11 -4.05 -21.71
C SER A 296 -7.35 -2.59 -21.31
N VAL A 297 -6.37 -1.71 -21.49
CA VAL A 297 -6.54 -0.30 -21.14
C VAL A 297 -7.69 0.34 -21.95
N GLU A 298 -7.85 -0.05 -23.21
CA GLU A 298 -8.95 0.37 -24.07
C GLU A 298 -10.33 -0.06 -23.53
N GLU A 299 -10.44 -1.27 -22.98
CA GLU A 299 -11.68 -1.74 -22.36
C GLU A 299 -11.92 -1.08 -21.00
N LEU A 300 -10.87 -0.86 -20.19
CA LEU A 300 -10.96 -0.09 -18.95
C LEU A 300 -11.51 1.31 -19.24
N ARG A 301 -11.01 1.99 -20.29
CA ARG A 301 -11.52 3.30 -20.74
C ARG A 301 -13.00 3.26 -21.10
N LYS A 302 -13.50 2.16 -21.69
CA LYS A 302 -14.90 2.01 -22.09
C LYS A 302 -15.83 1.69 -20.92
N ARG A 303 -15.37 0.86 -19.97
CA ARG A 303 -16.19 0.32 -18.88
C ARG A 303 -16.25 1.23 -17.67
N ASN A 304 -15.11 1.79 -17.27
CA ASN A 304 -15.01 2.63 -16.10
C ASN A 304 -14.56 4.02 -16.54
N PRO A 305 -15.44 5.03 -16.45
CA PRO A 305 -14.98 6.36 -16.76
C PRO A 305 -13.97 6.74 -15.67
N ALA A 306 -12.74 7.04 -16.07
CA ALA A 306 -11.58 7.16 -15.17
C ALA A 306 -11.83 8.09 -13.96
N TRP A 307 -12.75 9.05 -14.10
CA TRP A 307 -13.20 9.92 -13.03
C TRP A 307 -13.83 9.18 -11.83
N LYS A 308 -14.52 8.04 -12.02
CA LYS A 308 -15.10 7.27 -10.91
C LYS A 308 -14.01 6.61 -10.07
N VAL A 309 -13.04 5.97 -10.72
CA VAL A 309 -11.87 5.36 -10.06
C VAL A 309 -11.09 6.43 -9.31
N LYS A 310 -10.86 7.59 -9.95
CA LYS A 310 -10.24 8.75 -9.29
C LYS A 310 -11.03 9.23 -8.09
N ALA A 311 -12.34 9.40 -8.22
CA ALA A 311 -13.18 9.92 -7.15
C ALA A 311 -13.15 9.01 -5.92
N VAL A 312 -13.20 7.68 -6.12
CA VAL A 312 -13.09 6.70 -5.03
C VAL A 312 -11.68 6.70 -4.43
N PHE A 313 -10.63 6.74 -5.26
CA PHE A 313 -9.25 6.82 -4.80
C PHE A 313 -9.00 8.09 -3.96
N ASP A 314 -9.37 9.25 -4.50
CA ASP A 314 -9.26 10.54 -3.80
C ASP A 314 -10.10 10.55 -2.52
N ALA A 315 -11.27 9.89 -2.51
CA ALA A 315 -12.10 9.79 -1.31
C ALA A 315 -11.42 8.95 -0.23
N ALA A 316 -10.76 7.85 -0.62
CA ALA A 316 -10.00 7.01 0.29
C ALA A 316 -8.79 7.77 0.86
N VAL A 317 -8.00 8.44 0.00
CA VAL A 317 -6.89 9.31 0.42
C VAL A 317 -7.39 10.40 1.37
N ARG A 318 -8.48 11.10 1.03
CA ARG A 318 -9.07 12.13 1.91
C ARG A 318 -9.56 11.57 3.24
N LYS A 319 -10.15 10.36 3.27
CA LYS A 319 -10.57 9.72 4.52
C LYS A 319 -9.37 9.48 5.44
N LEU A 320 -8.24 9.03 4.90
CA LEU A 320 -7.01 8.87 5.64
C LEU A 320 -6.39 10.22 6.02
N ALA A 321 -6.41 11.22 5.12
CA ALA A 321 -5.91 12.56 5.39
C ALA A 321 -6.65 13.28 6.52
N ASN A 322 -7.97 13.09 6.60
CA ASN A 322 -8.79 13.68 7.64
C ASN A 322 -8.74 12.91 8.98
N ALA A 323 -8.05 11.78 9.03
CA ALA A 323 -7.88 11.04 10.27
C ALA A 323 -6.97 11.82 11.24
N LYS A 324 -7.29 11.71 12.54
CA LYS A 324 -6.54 12.41 13.58
C LYS A 324 -5.08 11.95 13.60
N ILE A 325 -4.16 12.91 13.70
CA ILE A 325 -2.73 12.66 13.88
C ILE A 325 -2.43 12.38 15.36
N PHE A 326 -1.65 11.34 15.60
CA PHE A 326 -1.14 10.93 16.91
C PHE A 326 0.39 10.99 16.94
N VAL A 327 0.94 11.18 18.13
CA VAL A 327 2.40 11.17 18.36
C VAL A 327 2.77 9.88 19.08
N LEU A 328 3.64 9.08 18.47
CA LEU A 328 4.10 7.81 19.03
C LEU A 328 4.72 8.01 20.42
N GLY A 329 4.44 7.09 21.35
CA GLY A 329 4.91 7.17 22.73
C GLY A 329 4.01 7.95 23.69
N THR A 330 2.94 8.58 23.21
CA THR A 330 1.94 9.23 24.06
C THR A 330 0.83 8.26 24.48
N GLU A 331 0.16 8.52 25.61
CA GLU A 331 -0.99 7.70 26.04
C GLU A 331 -2.15 7.71 25.03
N ALA A 332 -2.34 8.82 24.32
CA ALA A 332 -3.34 8.90 23.26
C ALA A 332 -3.00 7.97 22.10
N SER A 333 -1.72 7.96 21.68
CA SER A 333 -1.23 7.03 20.66
C SER A 333 -1.35 5.57 21.12
N ASP A 334 -1.03 5.25 22.37
CA ASP A 334 -1.15 3.89 22.91
C ASP A 334 -2.60 3.33 22.83
N ARG A 335 -3.59 4.18 23.11
CA ARG A 335 -5.01 3.81 22.97
C ARG A 335 -5.38 3.51 21.52
N GLU A 336 -4.89 4.31 20.58
CA GLU A 336 -5.17 4.14 19.16
C GLU A 336 -4.44 2.94 18.56
N LEU A 337 -3.21 2.67 18.99
CA LEU A 337 -2.50 1.44 18.62
C LEU A 337 -3.25 0.20 19.11
N THR A 338 -3.86 0.27 20.30
CA THR A 338 -4.75 -0.79 20.81
C THR A 338 -5.97 -0.97 19.90
N ALA A 339 -6.66 0.12 19.54
CA ALA A 339 -7.83 0.08 18.67
C ALA A 339 -7.50 -0.44 17.27
N MET A 340 -6.38 0.01 16.68
CA MET A 340 -5.87 -0.46 15.40
C MET A 340 -5.57 -1.95 15.42
N ARG A 341 -4.86 -2.44 16.45
CA ARG A 341 -4.58 -3.88 16.62
C ARG A 341 -5.88 -4.69 16.67
N ASP A 342 -6.86 -4.22 17.43
CA ASP A 342 -8.15 -4.91 17.60
C ASP A 342 -8.96 -4.93 16.28
N ALA A 343 -8.90 -3.85 15.49
CA ALA A 343 -9.44 -3.82 14.13
C ALA A 343 -8.77 -4.85 13.23
N THR A 344 -7.42 -4.91 13.19
CA THR A 344 -6.68 -5.91 12.40
C THR A 344 -7.03 -7.34 12.79
N ILE A 345 -7.13 -7.63 14.10
CA ILE A 345 -7.56 -8.95 14.60
C ILE A 345 -8.98 -9.30 14.15
N SER A 346 -9.89 -8.32 14.13
CA SER A 346 -11.25 -8.50 13.66
C SER A 346 -11.28 -8.95 12.19
N ILE A 347 -10.47 -8.33 11.33
CA ILE A 347 -10.34 -8.71 9.92
C ILE A 347 -9.91 -10.19 9.80
N VAL A 348 -8.85 -10.57 10.51
CA VAL A 348 -8.31 -11.94 10.51
C VAL A 348 -9.36 -12.96 10.97
N ASN A 349 -10.11 -12.64 12.03
CA ASN A 349 -11.14 -13.53 12.55
C ASN A 349 -12.34 -13.67 11.60
N ASN A 350 -12.66 -12.62 10.84
CA ASN A 350 -13.73 -12.65 9.85
C ASN A 350 -13.33 -13.46 8.59
N HIS A 351 -12.06 -13.43 8.20
CA HIS A 351 -11.54 -14.28 7.11
C HIS A 351 -11.72 -15.77 7.41
N LYS A 352 -11.46 -16.20 8.66
CA LYS A 352 -11.61 -17.61 9.07
C LYS A 352 -13.05 -18.11 8.84
N LYS A 353 -14.05 -17.31 9.19
CA LYS A 353 -15.47 -17.68 9.08
C LYS A 353 -15.97 -17.76 7.63
N GLY A 354 -15.48 -16.88 6.76
CA GLY A 354 -15.94 -16.81 5.37
C GLY A 354 -15.44 -17.94 4.47
N SER A 355 -14.37 -18.63 4.86
CA SER A 355 -13.70 -19.62 4.01
C SER A 355 -14.49 -20.94 3.81
N GLY A 356 -15.61 -21.14 4.53
CA GLY A 356 -16.49 -22.31 4.36
C GLY A 356 -15.83 -23.67 4.63
N ARG A 357 -14.57 -23.69 5.05
CA ARG A 357 -13.83 -24.91 5.36
C ARG A 357 -14.23 -25.36 6.76
N PRO A 358 -14.94 -26.50 6.90
CA PRO A 358 -15.32 -27.01 8.21
C PRO A 358 -14.05 -27.46 8.94
N GLY A 359 -13.80 -26.92 10.14
CA GLY A 359 -12.76 -27.45 11.03
C GLY A 359 -11.35 -26.87 10.86
N TYR A 360 -11.22 -25.55 10.93
CA TYR A 360 -10.04 -24.96 11.59
C TYR A 360 -10.12 -25.15 13.11
#